data_AF-A0A969Q2A8-F1
#
_entry.id   AF-A0A969Q2A8-F1
#
_cell.length_a   1.000
_cell.length_b   1.000
_cell.length_c   1.000
_cell.angle_alpha   90.00
_cell.angle_beta   90.00
_cell.angle_gamma   90.00
#
_symmetry.space_group_name_H-M   'P 1'
#
loop_
_entity.id
_entity.type
_entity.pdbx_description
1 polymer ?
#
loop_
_entity_poly.entity_id
_entity_poly.type
_entity_poly.pdbx_seq_one_letter_code
_entity_poly.pdbx_strand_id
1 'polypeptide(L)'
;MVAGRKSASGQPLLANDPHLGIQMPSIWYEIGLHCQPVSVECPYDVRGLTFATVPGIVIGHNAKIAWGVTNVGWDTQDLYTIKANPENPLQYEWNGTWRDMTVRPEEIRFGDGEPSIMLDVRVTHLGPIINDYTLNDDGTVGGYSDEPLALRWTSYEQSTMMTAIMKLNQAANWDDFRAALRSWDTAAQNFIYADLEGNIGYQTPGRVPVRTAGHTGLLPVDGSSDAYEWKGYVPFENLPSVFNPERGYIATANQALVPQEYYGQLANTLGEEFGADSHYTFGYYWAYGDRGQRIVEMLEASDTHDFESFRAIQGDNKLIFAEEIAPDLQAMTFEDASLTEIRDWMLAWDYQLHMDSPQAALFVAFWQRLAQAVYDDQTGFENYGSGSQMWSMVNLLQEPDNAWWDDTTTADVTETPTQLVERARARRL
;
A
#
# COMPACT_ATOMS: atom_id res chain seq x y z
N MET A 1 12.39 2.43 14.43
CA MET A 1 12.43 2.87 15.85
C MET A 1 13.22 1.89 16.69
N VAL A 2 13.75 2.31 17.83
CA VAL A 2 14.41 1.40 18.80
C VAL A 2 13.96 1.67 20.23
N ALA A 3 13.99 0.64 21.07
CA ALA A 3 13.73 0.73 22.50
C ALA A 3 14.87 1.45 23.23
N GLY A 4 14.61 1.95 24.43
CA GLY A 4 15.60 2.70 25.22
C GLY A 4 16.91 1.95 25.46
N ARG A 5 16.86 0.61 25.57
CA ARG A 5 18.08 -0.22 25.74
C ARG A 5 19.01 -0.24 24.52
N LYS A 6 18.53 0.17 23.34
CA LYS A 6 19.30 0.28 22.09
C LYS A 6 19.59 1.74 21.74
N SER A 7 19.38 2.69 22.64
CA SER A 7 19.63 4.11 22.40
C SER A 7 20.66 4.71 23.36
N ALA A 8 21.42 5.70 22.89
CA ALA A 8 22.43 6.39 23.69
C ALA A 8 21.83 7.17 24.88
N SER A 9 20.57 7.58 24.78
CA SER A 9 19.85 8.31 25.83
C SER A 9 19.20 7.40 26.89
N GLY A 10 19.13 6.09 26.64
CA GLY A 10 18.32 5.17 27.45
C GLY A 10 16.81 5.31 27.22
N GLN A 11 16.37 6.18 26.31
CA GLN A 11 14.97 6.45 25.96
C GLN A 11 14.68 6.07 24.51
N PRO A 12 13.46 5.63 24.14
CA PRO A 12 13.19 5.17 22.80
C PRO A 12 13.47 6.24 21.74
N LEU A 13 13.91 5.81 20.55
CA LEU A 13 14.05 6.67 19.38
C LEU A 13 13.03 6.24 18.32
N LEU A 14 12.20 7.19 17.88
CA LEU A 14 11.19 7.03 16.83
C LEU A 14 11.45 8.06 15.74
N ALA A 15 11.50 7.59 14.49
CA ALA A 15 11.53 8.43 13.30
C ALA A 15 10.43 7.95 12.33
N ASN A 16 9.83 8.90 11.62
CA ASN A 16 8.78 8.64 10.64
C ASN A 16 8.78 9.72 9.56
N ASP A 17 8.85 9.30 8.31
CA ASP A 17 8.85 10.12 7.10
C ASP A 17 7.84 9.55 6.10
N PRO A 18 6.55 9.95 6.17
CA PRO A 18 5.52 9.42 5.27
C PRO A 18 5.76 9.88 3.83
N HIS A 19 6.01 8.93 2.92
CA HIS A 19 6.25 9.21 1.50
C HIS A 19 4.91 9.34 0.75
N LEU A 20 4.56 10.58 0.36
CA LEU A 20 3.41 10.91 -0.47
C LEU A 20 3.86 11.77 -1.65
N GLY A 21 3.00 11.90 -2.67
CA GLY A 21 3.28 12.76 -3.83
C GLY A 21 3.56 14.21 -3.43
N ILE A 22 4.61 14.79 -4.03
CA ILE A 22 5.00 16.20 -3.80
C ILE A 22 3.95 17.10 -4.46
N GLN A 23 3.27 17.91 -3.67
CA GLN A 23 2.28 18.87 -4.15
C GLN A 23 2.27 20.17 -3.34
N MET A 24 1.63 21.20 -3.89
CA MET A 24 1.46 22.51 -3.27
C MET A 24 -0.03 22.85 -3.14
N PRO A 25 -0.55 23.08 -1.92
CA PRO A 25 0.15 23.04 -0.62
C PRO A 25 0.54 21.61 -0.19
N SER A 26 1.42 21.52 0.81
CA SER A 26 1.78 20.24 1.46
C SER A 26 0.53 19.50 1.95
N ILE A 27 0.54 18.17 1.81
CA ILE A 27 -0.51 17.30 2.37
C ILE A 27 -0.51 17.37 3.90
N TRP A 28 0.69 17.29 4.49
CA TRP A 28 0.90 17.31 5.92
C TRP A 28 1.11 18.73 6.43
N TYR A 29 0.41 19.07 7.50
CA TYR A 29 0.52 20.32 8.25
C TYR A 29 1.07 20.04 9.63
N GLU A 30 2.12 20.77 10.03
CA GLU A 30 2.62 20.73 11.39
C GLU A 30 1.75 21.61 12.29
N ILE A 31 1.22 21.03 13.37
CA ILE A 31 0.34 21.70 14.33
C ILE A 31 0.73 21.29 15.76
N GLY A 32 0.54 22.21 16.71
CA GLY A 32 0.55 21.94 18.15
C GLY A 32 -0.77 22.36 18.78
N LEU A 33 -1.34 21.49 19.62
CA LEU A 33 -2.55 21.75 20.41
C LEU A 33 -2.17 21.77 21.89
N HIS A 34 -2.28 22.94 22.52
CA HIS A 34 -1.80 23.16 23.88
C HIS A 34 -2.89 23.79 24.76
N CYS A 35 -3.27 23.08 25.81
CA CYS A 35 -4.10 23.56 26.90
C CYS A 35 -3.21 24.03 28.05
N GLN A 36 -3.49 25.20 28.62
CA GLN A 36 -2.76 25.74 29.77
C GLN A 36 -3.73 26.24 30.85
N PRO A 37 -3.91 25.50 31.97
CA PRO A 37 -3.33 24.20 32.28
C PRO A 37 -3.97 23.06 31.47
N VAL A 38 -3.26 21.92 31.36
CA VAL A 38 -3.88 20.66 30.92
C VAL A 38 -4.86 20.21 32.00
N SER A 39 -6.12 19.97 31.62
CA SER A 39 -7.20 19.53 32.52
C SER A 39 -8.05 18.43 31.88
N VAL A 40 -9.04 17.91 32.62
CA VAL A 40 -9.99 16.92 32.07
C VAL A 40 -10.83 17.51 30.94
N GLU A 41 -11.17 18.80 31.02
CA GLU A 41 -11.93 19.53 30.01
C GLU A 41 -11.08 19.89 28.77
N CYS A 42 -9.76 20.03 28.94
CA CYS A 42 -8.80 20.37 27.89
C CYS A 42 -7.53 19.52 28.06
N PRO A 43 -7.55 18.24 27.62
CA PRO A 43 -6.48 17.28 27.89
C PRO A 43 -5.32 17.32 26.89
N TYR A 44 -5.17 18.41 26.12
CA TYR A 44 -4.23 18.46 24.99
C TYR A 44 -2.93 19.17 25.35
N ASP A 45 -1.82 18.45 25.19
CA ASP A 45 -0.48 19.00 25.01
C ASP A 45 0.25 18.08 24.03
N VAL A 46 -0.03 18.29 22.75
CA VAL A 46 0.29 17.35 21.66
C VAL A 46 0.73 18.13 20.43
N ARG A 47 1.72 17.61 19.70
CA ARG A 47 2.23 18.23 18.48
C ARG A 47 2.69 17.20 17.47
N GLY A 48 2.65 17.58 16.20
CA GLY A 48 3.09 16.76 15.09
C GLY A 48 2.41 17.13 13.79
N LEU A 49 2.20 16.15 12.92
CA LEU A 49 1.61 16.29 11.60
C LEU A 49 0.13 15.89 11.58
N THR A 50 -0.64 16.61 10.79
CA THR A 50 -2.05 16.31 10.50
C THR A 50 -2.44 16.69 9.08
N PHE A 51 -3.66 16.32 8.67
CA PHE A 51 -4.26 16.76 7.42
C PHE A 51 -5.10 18.01 7.64
N ALA A 52 -5.29 18.80 6.58
CA ALA A 52 -6.27 19.87 6.61
C ALA A 52 -7.63 19.32 7.08
N THR A 53 -8.32 20.05 7.97
CA THR A 53 -9.64 19.71 8.54
C THR A 53 -9.70 18.59 9.58
N VAL A 54 -8.59 17.88 9.85
CA VAL A 54 -8.56 16.83 10.87
C VAL A 54 -8.34 17.43 12.27
N PRO A 55 -9.20 17.16 13.28
CA PRO A 55 -9.19 17.86 14.57
C PRO A 55 -8.15 17.35 15.58
N GLY A 56 -6.96 16.94 15.13
CA GLY A 56 -5.92 16.39 16.02
C GLY A 56 -4.67 15.97 15.26
N ILE A 57 -3.66 15.48 15.98
CA ILE A 57 -2.38 15.02 15.43
C ILE A 57 -2.49 13.55 15.00
N VAL A 58 -2.10 13.26 13.76
CA VAL A 58 -2.13 11.90 13.18
C VAL A 58 -0.78 11.20 13.34
N ILE A 59 0.32 11.95 13.20
CA ILE A 59 1.70 11.50 13.44
C ILE A 59 2.33 12.49 14.41
N GLY A 60 2.86 12.04 15.54
CA GLY A 60 3.46 12.99 16.47
C GLY A 60 3.64 12.42 17.87
N HIS A 61 3.59 13.31 18.85
CA HIS A 61 3.74 12.92 20.23
C HIS A 61 3.02 13.88 21.17
N ASN A 62 2.68 13.38 22.36
CA ASN A 62 2.27 14.20 23.48
C ASN A 62 3.35 14.15 24.59
N ALA A 63 3.00 14.54 25.81
CA ALA A 63 3.92 14.53 26.95
C ALA A 63 4.33 13.13 27.45
N LYS A 64 3.74 12.04 26.93
CA LYS A 64 3.90 10.66 27.45
C LYS A 64 4.33 9.67 26.38
N ILE A 65 3.74 9.77 25.19
CA ILE A 65 3.93 8.80 24.12
C ILE A 65 4.20 9.50 22.79
N ALA A 66 4.84 8.78 21.87
CA ALA A 66 5.05 9.17 20.49
C ALA A 66 4.55 8.05 19.55
N TRP A 67 4.04 8.44 18.39
CA TRP A 67 3.58 7.51 17.37
C TRP A 67 3.87 8.00 15.95
N GLY A 68 4.02 7.04 15.06
CA GLY A 68 4.19 7.26 13.63
C GLY A 68 3.40 6.24 12.83
N VAL A 69 3.21 6.51 11.54
CA VAL A 69 2.45 5.62 10.66
C VAL A 69 3.13 5.35 9.33
N THR A 70 2.85 4.17 8.77
CA THR A 70 3.11 3.85 7.37
C THR A 70 1.94 3.08 6.79
N ASN A 71 1.69 3.18 5.48
CA ASN A 71 0.61 2.42 4.84
C ASN A 71 0.86 0.91 4.92
N VAL A 72 -0.18 0.12 5.11
CA VAL A 72 -0.11 -1.34 5.19
C VAL A 72 -0.54 -2.04 3.90
N GLY A 73 -1.23 -1.34 2.99
CA GLY A 73 -1.66 -1.92 1.71
C GLY A 73 -2.75 -2.98 1.84
N TRP A 74 -3.51 -2.97 2.93
CA TRP A 74 -4.59 -3.95 3.13
C TRP A 74 -5.67 -3.82 2.07
N ASP A 75 -6.08 -4.97 1.59
CA ASP A 75 -7.18 -5.15 0.67
C ASP A 75 -8.50 -4.99 1.44
N THR A 76 -9.20 -3.90 1.13
CA THR A 76 -10.42 -3.46 1.82
C THR A 76 -11.55 -3.15 0.85
N GLN A 77 -11.38 -3.56 -0.41
CA GLN A 77 -12.27 -3.25 -1.52
C GLN A 77 -12.53 -4.52 -2.31
N ASP A 78 -13.77 -4.75 -2.72
CA ASP A 78 -14.12 -5.81 -3.67
C ASP A 78 -15.03 -5.28 -4.76
N LEU A 79 -14.88 -5.85 -5.96
CA LEU A 79 -15.76 -5.59 -7.09
C LEU A 79 -16.73 -6.75 -7.27
N TYR A 80 -17.99 -6.42 -7.49
CA TYR A 80 -19.04 -7.38 -7.78
C TYR A 80 -19.58 -7.14 -9.19
N THR A 81 -19.62 -8.18 -10.02
CA THR A 81 -20.31 -8.13 -11.30
C THR A 81 -21.81 -8.16 -11.06
N ILE A 82 -22.51 -7.11 -11.50
CA ILE A 82 -23.94 -6.96 -11.28
C ILE A 82 -24.69 -7.34 -12.55
N LYS A 83 -25.68 -8.22 -12.41
CA LYS A 83 -26.60 -8.52 -13.50
C LYS A 83 -27.80 -7.59 -13.45
N ALA A 84 -27.77 -6.55 -14.29
CA ALA A 84 -28.90 -5.64 -14.44
C ALA A 84 -30.11 -6.34 -15.07
N ASN A 85 -31.33 -5.91 -14.72
CA ASN A 85 -32.55 -6.40 -15.35
C ASN A 85 -32.64 -5.85 -16.79
N PRO A 86 -32.70 -6.70 -17.83
CA PRO A 86 -32.77 -6.26 -19.22
C PRO A 86 -34.06 -5.48 -19.55
N GLU A 87 -35.13 -5.66 -18.77
CA GLU A 87 -36.39 -4.92 -18.95
C GLU A 87 -36.43 -3.61 -18.14
N ASN A 88 -35.59 -3.49 -17.12
CA ASN A 88 -35.52 -2.30 -16.26
C ASN A 88 -34.10 -2.15 -15.68
N PRO A 89 -33.23 -1.32 -16.28
CA PRO A 89 -31.83 -1.18 -15.84
C PRO A 89 -31.68 -0.60 -14.43
N LEU A 90 -32.77 -0.13 -13.79
CA LEU A 90 -32.75 0.31 -12.40
C LEU A 90 -32.94 -0.84 -11.41
N GLN A 91 -32.98 -2.08 -11.89
CA GLN A 91 -33.04 -3.29 -11.10
C GLN A 91 -31.83 -4.19 -11.36
N TYR A 92 -31.50 -5.03 -10.39
CA TYR A 92 -30.48 -6.07 -10.49
C TYR A 92 -30.95 -7.39 -9.89
N GLU A 93 -30.35 -8.48 -10.35
CA GLU A 93 -30.63 -9.80 -9.80
C GLU A 93 -30.03 -9.94 -8.40
N TRP A 94 -30.83 -10.42 -7.46
CA TRP A 94 -30.43 -10.79 -6.12
C TRP A 94 -31.20 -12.01 -5.65
N ASN A 95 -30.49 -13.11 -5.38
CA ASN A 95 -31.05 -14.40 -4.94
C ASN A 95 -32.24 -14.86 -5.81
N GLY A 96 -32.09 -14.75 -7.14
CA GLY A 96 -33.10 -15.15 -8.12
C GLY A 96 -34.28 -14.18 -8.27
N THR A 97 -34.21 -12.99 -7.68
CA THR A 97 -35.26 -11.95 -7.80
C THR A 97 -34.70 -10.63 -8.30
N TRP A 98 -35.54 -9.82 -8.97
CA TRP A 98 -35.19 -8.46 -9.34
C TRP A 98 -35.38 -7.52 -8.16
N ARG A 99 -34.31 -6.84 -7.76
CA ARG A 99 -34.28 -5.86 -6.68
C ARG A 99 -34.01 -4.47 -7.24
N ASP A 100 -34.75 -3.47 -6.76
CA ASP A 100 -34.51 -2.08 -7.15
C ASP A 100 -33.15 -1.58 -6.63
N MET A 101 -32.43 -0.85 -7.47
CA MET A 101 -31.28 -0.05 -7.08
C MET A 101 -31.76 1.25 -6.44
N THR A 102 -30.95 1.81 -5.54
CA THR A 102 -31.10 3.21 -5.15
C THR A 102 -30.51 4.09 -6.25
N VAL A 103 -31.28 5.05 -6.75
CA VAL A 103 -30.81 6.01 -7.77
C VAL A 103 -30.64 7.38 -7.12
N ARG A 104 -29.46 7.98 -7.31
CA ARG A 104 -29.14 9.32 -6.80
C ARG A 104 -28.83 10.24 -7.98
N PRO A 105 -29.72 11.18 -8.33
CA PRO A 105 -29.44 12.15 -9.37
C PRO A 105 -28.39 13.14 -8.87
N GLU A 106 -27.30 13.29 -9.61
CA GLU A 106 -26.18 14.18 -9.33
C GLU A 106 -26.00 15.16 -10.51
N GLU A 107 -25.71 16.41 -10.19
CA GLU A 107 -25.43 17.47 -11.17
C GLU A 107 -23.97 17.91 -11.05
N ILE A 108 -23.18 17.68 -12.09
CA ILE A 108 -21.81 18.18 -12.21
C ILE A 108 -21.86 19.55 -12.91
N ARG A 109 -21.50 20.61 -12.18
CA ARG A 109 -21.44 21.98 -12.71
C ARG A 109 -20.02 22.40 -13.01
N PHE A 110 -19.83 23.11 -14.11
CA PHE A 110 -18.52 23.62 -14.52
C PHE A 110 -18.36 25.10 -14.16
N GLY A 111 -17.17 25.46 -13.70
CA GLY A 111 -16.86 26.82 -13.22
C GLY A 111 -16.69 27.86 -14.34
N ASP A 112 -16.55 27.41 -15.59
CA ASP A 112 -16.47 28.23 -16.79
C ASP A 112 -17.85 28.55 -17.40
N GLY A 113 -18.92 27.96 -16.86
CA GLY A 113 -20.30 28.17 -17.31
C GLY A 113 -20.76 27.23 -18.43
N GLU A 114 -19.97 26.21 -18.78
CA GLU A 114 -20.42 25.13 -19.67
C GLU A 114 -21.66 24.41 -19.08
N PRO A 115 -22.53 23.81 -19.95
CA PRO A 115 -23.71 23.10 -19.49
C PRO A 115 -23.37 22.01 -18.46
N SER A 116 -24.17 21.91 -17.39
CA SER A 116 -23.98 20.87 -16.39
C SER A 116 -24.24 19.47 -16.97
N ILE A 117 -23.52 18.49 -16.44
CA ILE A 117 -23.76 17.08 -16.73
C ILE A 117 -24.64 16.51 -15.62
N MET A 118 -25.74 15.87 -16.00
CA MET A 118 -26.61 15.12 -15.09
C MET A 118 -26.24 13.65 -15.14
N LEU A 119 -26.08 13.02 -13.98
CA LEU A 119 -25.79 11.60 -13.82
C LEU A 119 -26.74 10.98 -12.81
N ASP A 120 -27.16 9.74 -13.04
CA ASP A 120 -27.89 8.94 -12.06
C ASP A 120 -26.93 7.93 -11.44
N VAL A 121 -26.46 8.20 -10.22
CA VAL A 121 -25.61 7.26 -9.50
C VAL A 121 -26.45 6.09 -9.02
N ARG A 122 -26.29 4.92 -9.66
CA ARG A 122 -26.95 3.68 -9.27
C ARG A 122 -26.19 2.98 -8.15
N VAL A 123 -26.91 2.58 -7.09
CA VAL A 123 -26.34 1.97 -5.88
C VAL A 123 -27.10 0.69 -5.55
N THR A 124 -26.38 -0.43 -5.48
CA THR A 124 -26.87 -1.72 -4.97
C THR A 124 -26.63 -1.81 -3.47
N HIS A 125 -27.04 -2.91 -2.83
CA HIS A 125 -26.68 -3.13 -1.43
C HIS A 125 -25.18 -3.46 -1.24
N LEU A 126 -24.50 -3.92 -2.30
CA LEU A 126 -23.06 -4.19 -2.32
C LEU A 126 -22.25 -2.91 -2.52
N GLY A 127 -22.83 -1.88 -3.14
CA GLY A 127 -22.21 -0.57 -3.30
C GLY A 127 -22.62 0.17 -4.57
N PRO A 128 -22.05 1.36 -4.82
CA PRO A 128 -22.26 2.11 -6.05
C PRO A 128 -21.70 1.37 -7.27
N ILE A 129 -22.37 1.50 -8.42
CA ILE A 129 -21.80 1.08 -9.71
C ILE A 129 -20.72 2.10 -10.12
N ILE A 130 -19.49 1.64 -10.35
CA ILE A 130 -18.34 2.54 -10.56
C ILE A 130 -17.93 2.71 -12.03
N ASN A 131 -18.39 1.83 -12.91
CA ASN A 131 -18.10 1.85 -14.35
C ASN A 131 -19.37 2.14 -15.17
N ASP A 132 -20.33 2.85 -14.58
CA ASP A 132 -21.69 2.90 -15.10
C ASP A 132 -21.83 3.72 -16.39
N TYR A 133 -21.00 4.75 -16.54
CA TYR A 133 -21.09 5.69 -17.64
C TYR A 133 -19.81 5.72 -18.47
N THR A 134 -19.98 5.88 -19.77
CA THR A 134 -18.91 6.21 -20.72
C THR A 134 -19.14 7.60 -21.29
N LEU A 135 -18.07 8.24 -21.79
CA LEU A 135 -18.20 9.45 -22.59
C LEU A 135 -18.18 9.06 -24.06
N ASN A 136 -19.19 9.47 -24.81
CA ASN A 136 -19.22 9.34 -26.26
C ASN A 136 -18.21 10.30 -26.91
N ASP A 137 -17.81 10.04 -28.15
CA ASP A 137 -16.86 10.88 -28.91
C ASP A 137 -17.30 12.35 -29.05
N ASP A 138 -18.61 12.60 -28.97
CA ASP A 138 -19.20 13.94 -29.02
C ASP A 138 -19.29 14.65 -27.65
N GLY A 139 -18.74 14.02 -26.60
CA GLY A 139 -18.72 14.54 -25.23
C GLY A 139 -20.03 14.33 -24.45
N THR A 140 -21.02 13.64 -25.01
CA THR A 140 -22.24 13.29 -24.28
C THR A 140 -22.04 12.07 -23.38
N VAL A 141 -22.80 11.99 -22.28
CA VAL A 141 -22.80 10.83 -21.40
C VAL A 141 -23.54 9.69 -22.09
N GLY A 142 -22.88 8.53 -22.21
CA GLY A 142 -23.45 7.30 -22.73
C GLY A 142 -24.53 6.70 -21.82
N GLY A 143 -25.12 5.59 -22.27
CA GLY A 143 -26.03 4.79 -21.44
C GLY A 143 -25.30 4.10 -20.28
N TYR A 144 -26.10 3.42 -19.44
CA TYR A 144 -25.57 2.54 -18.40
C TYR A 144 -24.71 1.42 -19.00
N SER A 145 -23.69 1.01 -18.25
CA SER A 145 -22.82 -0.12 -18.62
C SER A 145 -23.62 -1.43 -18.71
N ASP A 146 -23.30 -2.22 -19.74
CA ASP A 146 -23.82 -3.58 -19.93
C ASP A 146 -23.18 -4.59 -18.96
N GLU A 147 -22.02 -4.26 -18.39
CA GLU A 147 -21.30 -5.06 -17.39
C GLU A 147 -21.03 -4.23 -16.13
N PRO A 148 -22.08 -3.87 -15.37
CA PRO A 148 -21.92 -2.97 -14.22
C PRO A 148 -21.15 -3.65 -13.09
N LEU A 149 -20.19 -2.92 -12.53
CA LEU A 149 -19.36 -3.34 -11.40
C LEU A 149 -19.73 -2.51 -10.16
N ALA A 150 -20.24 -3.17 -9.13
CA ALA A 150 -20.45 -2.54 -7.83
C ALA A 150 -19.17 -2.59 -6.99
N LEU A 151 -18.77 -1.47 -6.40
CA LEU A 151 -17.65 -1.39 -5.47
C LEU A 151 -18.13 -1.53 -4.03
N ARG A 152 -17.74 -2.61 -3.36
CA ARG A 152 -17.87 -2.76 -1.91
C ARG A 152 -16.59 -2.25 -1.26
N TRP A 153 -16.70 -1.29 -0.33
CA TRP A 153 -15.55 -0.71 0.33
C TRP A 153 -15.82 -0.47 1.82
N THR A 154 -14.88 -0.86 2.68
CA THR A 154 -14.95 -0.61 4.15
C THR A 154 -15.10 0.87 4.51
N SER A 155 -14.63 1.80 3.65
CA SER A 155 -14.81 3.25 3.87
C SER A 155 -16.26 3.74 3.71
N TYR A 156 -17.15 2.92 3.15
CA TYR A 156 -18.58 3.25 3.09
C TYR A 156 -19.32 2.90 4.38
N GLU A 157 -18.68 2.16 5.28
CA GLU A 157 -19.20 1.89 6.60
C GLU A 157 -19.13 3.14 7.49
N GLN A 158 -20.01 3.20 8.49
CA GLN A 158 -19.94 4.26 9.49
C GLN A 158 -18.57 4.25 10.17
N SER A 159 -17.88 5.39 10.13
CA SER A 159 -16.52 5.54 10.65
C SER A 159 -16.49 6.22 12.01
N THR A 160 -15.58 5.74 12.85
CA THR A 160 -15.20 6.22 14.18
C THR A 160 -13.77 6.75 14.20
N MET A 161 -13.15 6.91 13.01
CA MET A 161 -11.79 7.40 12.81
C MET A 161 -11.47 8.68 13.61
N MET A 162 -12.40 9.65 13.60
CA MET A 162 -12.21 10.92 14.31
C MET A 162 -12.16 10.69 15.83
N THR A 163 -12.93 9.74 16.36
CA THR A 163 -12.81 9.31 17.76
C THR A 163 -11.46 8.68 18.04
N ALA A 164 -10.93 7.87 17.12
CA ALA A 164 -9.60 7.27 17.26
C ALA A 164 -8.52 8.34 17.39
N ILE A 165 -8.52 9.33 16.49
CA ILE A 165 -7.56 10.45 16.49
C ILE A 165 -7.64 11.20 17.82
N MET A 166 -8.83 11.60 18.25
CA MET A 166 -9.01 12.37 19.49
C MET A 166 -8.54 11.59 20.73
N LYS A 167 -8.82 10.29 20.81
CA LYS A 167 -8.35 9.42 21.89
C LYS A 167 -6.84 9.20 21.84
N LEU A 168 -6.27 9.01 20.64
CA LEU A 168 -4.84 8.80 20.44
C LEU A 168 -4.03 10.00 20.94
N ASN A 169 -4.53 11.21 20.68
CA ASN A 169 -3.90 12.45 21.14
C ASN A 169 -3.85 12.57 22.67
N GLN A 170 -4.73 11.87 23.39
CA GLN A 170 -4.83 11.84 24.85
C GLN A 170 -4.17 10.60 25.49
N ALA A 171 -3.77 9.61 24.70
CA ALA A 171 -3.27 8.34 25.21
C ALA A 171 -1.98 8.53 26.02
N ALA A 172 -1.88 7.84 27.16
CA ALA A 172 -0.76 8.00 28.09
C ALA A 172 0.15 6.76 28.15
N ASN A 173 -0.30 5.63 27.62
CA ASN A 173 0.39 4.34 27.67
C ASN A 173 -0.07 3.43 26.52
N TRP A 174 0.47 2.21 26.45
CA TRP A 174 0.16 1.22 25.43
C TRP A 174 -1.32 0.81 25.40
N ASP A 175 -1.95 0.67 26.56
CA ASP A 175 -3.35 0.25 26.65
C ASP A 175 -4.28 1.34 26.14
N ASP A 176 -4.03 2.60 26.52
CA ASP A 176 -4.76 3.77 25.99
C ASP A 176 -4.57 3.90 24.48
N PHE A 177 -3.33 3.67 24.00
CA PHE A 177 -2.99 3.70 22.58
C PHE A 177 -3.78 2.65 21.81
N ARG A 178 -3.79 1.38 22.25
CA ARG A 178 -4.61 0.33 21.62
C ARG A 178 -6.09 0.64 21.73
N ALA A 179 -6.56 1.14 22.87
CA ALA A 179 -7.96 1.51 23.07
C ALA A 179 -8.42 2.64 22.12
N ALA A 180 -7.53 3.59 21.81
CA ALA A 180 -7.77 4.59 20.78
C ALA A 180 -7.86 3.96 19.38
N LEU A 181 -6.89 3.11 19.03
CA LEU A 181 -6.82 2.47 17.71
C LEU A 181 -7.95 1.46 17.44
N ARG A 182 -8.68 0.99 18.45
CA ARG A 182 -9.93 0.23 18.23
C ARG A 182 -10.99 1.00 17.44
N SER A 183 -10.97 2.33 17.51
CA SER A 183 -11.87 3.19 16.74
C SER A 183 -11.30 3.57 15.36
N TRP A 184 -10.10 3.10 15.01
CA TRP A 184 -9.49 3.35 13.71
C TRP A 184 -9.95 2.26 12.73
N ASP A 185 -11.04 2.52 12.01
CA ASP A 185 -11.79 1.48 11.30
C ASP A 185 -11.62 1.44 9.78
N THR A 186 -11.04 2.47 9.18
CA THR A 186 -10.70 2.49 7.75
C THR A 186 -9.27 2.99 7.54
N ALA A 187 -8.82 3.10 6.29
CA ALA A 187 -7.51 3.60 5.92
C ALA A 187 -6.40 2.98 6.79
N ALA A 188 -6.36 1.64 6.83
CA ALA A 188 -5.49 0.90 7.72
C ALA A 188 -4.03 1.36 7.62
N GLN A 189 -3.37 1.53 8.76
CA GLN A 189 -1.97 1.95 8.83
C GLN A 189 -1.21 1.07 9.81
N ASN A 190 0.06 0.84 9.52
CA ASN A 190 1.04 0.40 10.50
C ASN A 190 1.27 1.52 11.51
N PHE A 191 0.76 1.41 12.73
CA PHE A 191 1.11 2.35 13.80
C PHE A 191 2.27 1.82 14.63
N ILE A 192 3.27 2.67 14.85
CA ILE A 192 4.36 2.42 15.79
C ILE A 192 4.20 3.31 17.03
N TYR A 193 4.63 2.82 18.20
CA TYR A 193 4.44 3.43 19.51
C TYR A 193 5.74 3.47 20.29
N ALA A 194 6.01 4.57 21.00
CA ALA A 194 7.08 4.70 21.98
C ALA A 194 6.59 5.50 23.20
N ASP A 195 7.13 5.23 24.39
CA ASP A 195 6.84 6.02 25.60
C ASP A 195 8.05 6.33 26.47
N LEU A 196 7.83 7.17 27.49
CA LEU A 196 8.84 7.58 28.46
C LEU A 196 9.33 6.46 29.41
N GLU A 197 8.65 5.31 29.43
CA GLU A 197 9.05 4.16 30.23
C GLU A 197 10.05 3.27 29.50
N GLY A 198 10.39 3.60 28.25
CA GLY A 198 11.32 2.82 27.43
C GLY A 198 10.63 1.80 26.55
N ASN A 199 9.29 1.76 26.54
CA ASN A 199 8.56 0.77 25.78
C ASN A 199 8.48 1.15 24.30
N ILE A 200 8.40 0.13 23.45
CA ILE A 200 8.03 0.27 22.03
C ILE A 200 6.94 -0.71 21.67
N GLY A 201 6.09 -0.31 20.73
CA GLY A 201 4.97 -1.13 20.30
C GLY A 201 4.58 -0.90 18.86
N TYR A 202 3.73 -1.78 18.36
CA TYR A 202 3.21 -1.75 17.01
C TYR A 202 1.81 -2.35 16.97
N GLN A 203 0.90 -1.71 16.23
CA GLN A 203 -0.47 -2.15 15.99
C GLN A 203 -0.87 -1.75 14.57
N THR A 204 -1.50 -2.65 13.82
CA THR A 204 -2.27 -2.23 12.63
C THR A 204 -3.77 -2.31 12.91
N PRO A 205 -4.48 -1.19 12.97
CA PRO A 205 -5.92 -1.16 13.03
C PRO A 205 -6.55 -0.94 11.65
N GLY A 206 -7.84 -1.25 11.55
CA GLY A 206 -8.65 -1.09 10.34
C GLY A 206 -9.57 -2.28 10.15
N ARG A 207 -10.68 -2.08 9.44
CA ARG A 207 -11.56 -3.15 9.00
C ARG A 207 -10.90 -3.90 7.85
N VAL A 208 -10.73 -5.21 8.02
CA VAL A 208 -10.36 -6.14 6.94
C VAL A 208 -11.49 -7.14 6.78
N PRO A 209 -12.10 -7.26 5.59
CA PRO A 209 -13.23 -8.15 5.39
C PRO A 209 -12.80 -9.61 5.52
N VAL A 210 -13.63 -10.43 6.19
CA VAL A 210 -13.53 -11.88 6.11
C VAL A 210 -14.39 -12.34 4.95
N ARG A 211 -13.76 -12.87 3.90
CA ARG A 211 -14.45 -13.26 2.67
C ARG A 211 -14.83 -14.74 2.69
N THR A 212 -15.80 -15.12 1.86
CA THR A 212 -16.21 -16.52 1.67
C THR A 212 -15.13 -17.34 0.98
N ALA A 213 -15.27 -18.66 1.00
CA ALA A 213 -14.37 -19.55 0.27
C ALA A 213 -14.38 -19.21 -1.24
N GLY A 214 -13.20 -19.14 -1.84
CA GLY A 214 -13.03 -18.79 -3.26
C GLY A 214 -13.04 -17.29 -3.58
N HIS A 215 -13.44 -16.43 -2.64
CA HIS A 215 -13.35 -14.97 -2.80
C HIS A 215 -11.99 -14.47 -2.30
N THR A 216 -11.03 -14.33 -3.20
CA THR A 216 -9.66 -13.92 -2.87
C THR A 216 -9.47 -12.40 -2.76
N GLY A 217 -10.37 -11.60 -3.33
CA GLY A 217 -10.23 -10.14 -3.47
C GLY A 217 -9.38 -9.70 -4.68
N LEU A 218 -8.83 -10.65 -5.45
CA LEU A 218 -7.98 -10.34 -6.62
C LEU A 218 -8.77 -9.99 -7.88
N LEU A 219 -9.98 -10.54 -8.04
CA LEU A 219 -10.81 -10.39 -9.22
C LEU A 219 -12.26 -10.09 -8.82
N PRO A 220 -13.04 -9.44 -9.70
CA PRO A 220 -14.47 -9.30 -9.47
C PRO A 220 -15.16 -10.65 -9.26
N VAL A 221 -16.13 -10.66 -8.36
CA VAL A 221 -16.95 -11.85 -8.04
C VAL A 221 -18.41 -11.64 -8.42
N ASP A 222 -19.18 -12.72 -8.50
CA ASP A 222 -20.61 -12.61 -8.86
C ASP A 222 -21.41 -11.90 -7.76
N GLY A 223 -22.17 -10.87 -8.13
CA GLY A 223 -23.03 -10.10 -7.23
C GLY A 223 -24.51 -10.51 -7.27
N SER A 224 -24.86 -11.64 -7.90
CA SER A 224 -26.25 -12.08 -8.06
C SER A 224 -26.82 -12.80 -6.83
N SER A 225 -25.98 -13.19 -5.88
CA SER A 225 -26.37 -13.93 -4.65
C SER A 225 -25.45 -13.63 -3.47
N ASP A 226 -25.81 -14.15 -2.30
CA ASP A 226 -25.06 -14.03 -1.05
C ASP A 226 -23.77 -14.88 -0.99
N ALA A 227 -23.47 -15.65 -2.04
CA ALA A 227 -22.33 -16.57 -2.10
C ALA A 227 -20.97 -15.91 -1.86
N TYR A 228 -20.84 -14.61 -2.18
CA TYR A 228 -19.60 -13.86 -2.06
C TYR A 228 -19.65 -12.69 -1.07
N GLU A 229 -20.75 -12.53 -0.33
CA GLU A 229 -20.87 -11.48 0.68
C GLU A 229 -19.80 -11.61 1.77
N TRP A 230 -19.36 -10.45 2.29
CA TRP A 230 -18.47 -10.41 3.44
C TRP A 230 -19.16 -11.00 4.67
N LYS A 231 -18.49 -11.91 5.36
CA LYS A 231 -19.01 -12.53 6.58
C LYS A 231 -18.85 -11.65 7.81
N GLY A 232 -18.09 -10.56 7.70
CA GLY A 232 -17.75 -9.64 8.78
C GLY A 232 -16.36 -9.08 8.59
N TYR A 233 -15.73 -8.70 9.70
CA TYR A 233 -14.38 -8.15 9.72
C TYR A 233 -13.52 -8.91 10.72
N VAL A 234 -12.21 -9.00 10.44
CA VAL A 234 -11.25 -9.57 11.39
C VAL A 234 -11.29 -8.77 12.70
N PRO A 235 -11.53 -9.41 13.86
CA PRO A 235 -11.61 -8.70 15.14
C PRO A 235 -10.30 -7.99 15.48
N PHE A 236 -10.37 -6.83 16.15
CA PHE A 236 -9.21 -6.00 16.49
C PHE A 236 -8.10 -6.76 17.24
N GLU A 237 -8.46 -7.71 18.10
CA GLU A 237 -7.49 -8.51 18.87
C GLU A 237 -6.70 -9.50 18.02
N ASN A 238 -7.23 -9.84 16.85
CA ASN A 238 -6.60 -10.72 15.88
C ASN A 238 -5.85 -9.92 14.79
N LEU A 239 -5.85 -8.60 14.86
CA LEU A 239 -5.02 -7.77 13.99
C LEU A 239 -3.57 -7.75 14.50
N PRO A 240 -2.57 -7.68 13.60
CA PRO A 240 -1.17 -7.76 13.99
C PRO A 240 -0.78 -6.69 15.01
N SER A 241 -0.15 -7.15 16.09
CA SER A 241 0.40 -6.27 17.12
C SER A 241 1.63 -6.90 17.76
N VAL A 242 2.55 -6.06 18.24
CA VAL A 242 3.70 -6.50 19.05
C VAL A 242 4.04 -5.40 20.05
N PHE A 243 4.37 -5.79 21.28
CA PHE A 243 4.77 -4.88 22.34
C PHE A 243 6.08 -5.37 22.96
N ASN A 244 7.07 -4.48 23.06
CA ASN A 244 8.41 -4.75 23.57
C ASN A 244 9.08 -6.02 22.99
N PRO A 245 9.24 -6.13 21.66
CA PRO A 245 9.88 -7.29 21.07
C PRO A 245 11.33 -7.43 21.57
N GLU A 246 11.81 -8.67 21.72
CA GLU A 246 13.14 -8.99 22.26
C GLU A 246 14.27 -8.33 21.46
N ARG A 247 14.14 -8.28 20.13
CA ARG A 247 15.08 -7.61 19.22
C ARG A 247 15.29 -6.12 19.51
N GLY A 248 14.36 -5.47 20.23
CA GLY A 248 14.50 -4.09 20.70
C GLY A 248 14.32 -3.02 19.63
N TYR A 249 13.82 -3.40 18.45
CA TYR A 249 13.49 -2.47 17.38
C TYR A 249 12.22 -2.91 16.65
N ILE A 250 11.60 -1.94 15.97
CA ILE A 250 10.47 -2.13 15.05
C ILE A 250 10.72 -1.26 13.82
N ALA A 251 10.55 -1.85 12.64
CA ALA A 251 10.71 -1.19 11.35
C ALA A 251 9.52 -1.53 10.44
N THR A 252 8.84 -0.50 9.93
CA THR A 252 7.73 -0.63 8.99
C THR A 252 7.97 0.33 7.84
N ALA A 253 7.94 -0.19 6.63
CA ALA A 253 8.22 0.50 5.38
C ALA A 253 7.35 -0.09 4.25
N ASN A 254 6.07 -0.36 4.56
CA ASN A 254 5.06 -0.89 3.64
C ASN A 254 5.33 -2.30 3.08
N GLN A 255 6.30 -3.03 3.63
CA GLN A 255 6.56 -4.43 3.27
C GLN A 255 5.46 -5.37 3.78
N ALA A 256 5.48 -6.63 3.33
CA ALA A 256 4.63 -7.69 3.85
C ALA A 256 4.64 -7.72 5.38
N LEU A 257 3.45 -7.70 5.98
CA LEU A 257 3.33 -7.44 7.41
C LEU A 257 3.55 -8.69 8.27
N VAL A 258 2.87 -9.78 7.92
CA VAL A 258 2.89 -11.02 8.67
C VAL A 258 3.38 -12.14 7.77
N PRO A 259 4.03 -13.18 8.34
CA PRO A 259 4.39 -14.35 7.57
C PRO A 259 3.13 -15.18 7.25
N GLN A 260 3.21 -16.06 6.25
CA GLN A 260 2.06 -16.81 5.74
C GLN A 260 1.35 -17.65 6.83
N GLU A 261 2.10 -18.12 7.82
CA GLU A 261 1.59 -18.92 8.94
C GLU A 261 0.58 -18.13 9.80
N TYR A 262 0.67 -16.81 9.83
CA TYR A 262 -0.28 -15.96 10.56
C TYR A 262 -1.70 -16.12 10.03
N TYR A 263 -1.86 -16.24 8.71
CA TYR A 263 -3.18 -16.46 8.10
C TYR A 263 -3.76 -17.83 8.46
N GLY A 264 -2.91 -18.86 8.59
CA GLY A 264 -3.33 -20.15 9.12
C GLY A 264 -3.79 -20.08 10.58
N GLN A 265 -3.11 -19.27 11.41
CA GLN A 265 -3.52 -19.02 12.79
C GLN A 265 -4.87 -18.31 12.87
N LEU A 266 -5.11 -17.32 11.98
CA LEU A 266 -6.41 -16.65 11.89
C LEU A 266 -7.52 -17.65 11.53
N ALA A 267 -7.30 -18.49 10.51
CA ALA A 267 -8.28 -19.50 10.12
C ALA A 267 -8.60 -20.46 11.27
N ASN A 268 -7.60 -20.89 12.03
CA ASN A 268 -7.82 -21.74 13.20
C ASN A 268 -8.57 -21.02 14.34
N THR A 269 -8.30 -19.72 14.53
CA THR A 269 -8.89 -18.94 15.63
C THR A 269 -10.31 -18.48 15.34
N LEU A 270 -10.57 -18.11 14.09
CA LEU A 270 -11.80 -17.47 13.64
C LEU A 270 -12.71 -18.41 12.83
N GLY A 271 -12.28 -19.66 12.61
CA GLY A 271 -12.98 -20.64 11.78
C GLY A 271 -14.32 -21.10 12.35
N GLU A 272 -14.50 -21.09 13.67
CA GLU A 272 -15.81 -21.39 14.28
C GLU A 272 -16.84 -20.28 14.00
N GLU A 273 -16.40 -19.02 13.97
CA GLU A 273 -17.27 -17.85 13.75
C GLU A 273 -17.55 -17.61 12.27
N PHE A 274 -16.52 -17.64 11.43
CA PHE A 274 -16.63 -17.26 10.02
C PHE A 274 -16.51 -18.45 9.04
N GLY A 275 -16.21 -19.66 9.52
CA GLY A 275 -16.00 -20.85 8.70
C GLY A 275 -14.52 -21.10 8.40
N ALA A 276 -14.03 -22.32 8.62
CA ALA A 276 -12.61 -22.66 8.48
C ALA A 276 -12.07 -22.53 7.03
N ASP A 277 -12.94 -22.52 6.03
CA ASP A 277 -12.62 -22.36 4.61
C ASP A 277 -12.71 -20.91 4.12
N SER A 278 -13.02 -19.96 5.01
CA SER A 278 -13.04 -18.54 4.68
C SER A 278 -11.65 -18.01 4.30
N HIS A 279 -11.67 -16.90 3.55
CA HIS A 279 -10.46 -16.21 3.17
C HIS A 279 -10.08 -15.15 4.23
N TYR A 280 -8.91 -15.35 4.86
CA TYR A 280 -8.41 -14.50 5.96
C TYR A 280 -7.20 -13.64 5.59
N THR A 281 -6.73 -13.69 4.34
CA THR A 281 -5.59 -12.90 3.88
C THR A 281 -5.91 -11.41 3.89
N PHE A 282 -4.96 -10.58 4.32
CA PHE A 282 -5.16 -9.13 4.41
C PHE A 282 -4.96 -8.38 3.09
N GLY A 283 -4.54 -9.06 2.04
CA GLY A 283 -4.23 -8.50 0.72
C GLY A 283 -3.03 -9.18 0.07
N TYR A 284 -2.72 -8.78 -1.15
CA TYR A 284 -1.61 -9.32 -1.96
C TYR A 284 -0.66 -8.23 -2.47
N TYR A 285 -0.88 -6.99 -2.04
CA TYR A 285 -0.12 -5.84 -2.50
C TYR A 285 0.61 -5.18 -1.33
N TRP A 286 1.93 -5.13 -1.43
CA TRP A 286 2.83 -4.44 -0.52
C TRP A 286 4.08 -3.98 -1.28
N ALA A 287 4.87 -3.09 -0.68
CA ALA A 287 6.14 -2.68 -1.27
C ALA A 287 7.12 -3.86 -1.30
N TYR A 288 8.03 -3.88 -2.27
CA TYR A 288 8.99 -4.96 -2.53
C TYR A 288 9.67 -5.51 -1.27
N GLY A 289 10.04 -4.63 -0.34
CA GLY A 289 10.51 -4.99 1.00
C GLY A 289 11.93 -4.51 1.29
N ASP A 290 12.64 -4.11 0.25
CA ASP A 290 13.98 -3.48 0.27
C ASP A 290 14.14 -2.40 1.34
N ARG A 291 13.23 -1.42 1.43
CA ARG A 291 13.32 -0.36 2.44
C ARG A 291 13.25 -0.90 3.86
N GLY A 292 12.36 -1.88 4.09
CA GLY A 292 12.22 -2.54 5.38
C GLY A 292 13.49 -3.31 5.74
N GLN A 293 14.01 -4.09 4.80
CA GLN A 293 15.29 -4.79 4.93
C GLN A 293 16.43 -3.81 5.24
N ARG A 294 16.55 -2.73 4.47
CA ARG A 294 17.64 -1.76 4.62
C ARG A 294 17.63 -1.08 5.99
N ILE A 295 16.45 -0.69 6.46
CA ILE A 295 16.30 -0.12 7.81
C ILE A 295 16.75 -1.13 8.86
N VAL A 296 16.37 -2.41 8.73
CA VAL A 296 16.78 -3.46 9.66
C VAL A 296 18.30 -3.67 9.63
N GLU A 297 18.92 -3.78 8.45
CA GLU A 297 20.38 -3.88 8.31
C GLU A 297 21.11 -2.75 9.05
N MET A 298 20.66 -1.50 8.89
CA MET A 298 21.26 -0.35 9.55
C MET A 298 21.01 -0.31 11.05
N LEU A 299 19.86 -0.82 11.52
CA LEU A 299 19.55 -0.97 12.95
C LEU A 299 20.32 -2.12 13.62
N GLU A 300 20.68 -3.14 12.86
CA GLU A 300 21.47 -4.28 13.36
C GLU A 300 22.98 -4.06 13.24
N ALA A 301 23.40 -3.15 12.36
CA ALA A 301 24.81 -2.74 12.24
C ALA A 301 25.35 -1.99 13.47
N SER A 302 24.49 -1.57 14.40
CA SER A 302 24.88 -0.95 15.66
C SER A 302 24.09 -1.48 16.85
N ASP A 303 24.76 -1.66 17.99
CA ASP A 303 24.10 -2.00 19.25
C ASP A 303 23.37 -0.80 19.87
N THR A 304 23.87 0.42 19.60
CA THR A 304 23.39 1.68 20.18
C THR A 304 23.13 2.73 19.11
N HIS A 305 21.98 3.39 19.18
CA HIS A 305 21.55 4.42 18.26
C HIS A 305 21.39 5.78 18.93
N ASP A 306 21.61 6.82 18.15
CA ASP A 306 21.36 8.22 18.50
C ASP A 306 20.66 8.94 17.34
N PHE A 307 20.52 10.25 17.48
CA PHE A 307 19.93 11.12 16.48
C PHE A 307 20.65 11.04 15.12
N GLU A 308 21.98 11.03 15.10
CA GLU A 308 22.74 11.00 13.84
C GLU A 308 22.59 9.65 13.13
N SER A 309 22.57 8.54 13.87
CA SER A 309 22.30 7.22 13.29
C SER A 309 20.90 7.15 12.65
N PHE A 310 19.88 7.75 13.27
CA PHE A 310 18.52 7.81 12.73
C PHE A 310 18.42 8.73 11.52
N ARG A 311 19.14 9.86 11.54
CA ARG A 311 19.28 10.74 10.39
C ARG A 311 19.93 10.03 9.20
N ALA A 312 20.96 9.23 9.45
CA ALA A 312 21.60 8.42 8.42
C ALA A 312 20.64 7.38 7.84
N ILE A 313 19.83 6.71 8.68
CA ILE A 313 18.80 5.76 8.23
C ILE A 313 17.75 6.45 7.34
N GLN A 314 17.22 7.61 7.75
CA GLN A 314 16.22 8.34 6.95
C GLN A 314 16.79 8.91 5.64
N GLY A 315 18.10 9.18 5.60
CA GLY A 315 18.79 9.69 4.43
C GLY A 315 19.42 8.63 3.53
N ASP A 316 19.33 7.33 3.87
CA ASP A 316 19.88 6.25 3.05
C ASP A 316 19.07 6.09 1.77
N ASN A 317 19.78 5.93 0.66
CA ASN A 317 19.22 5.87 -0.68
C ASN A 317 19.78 4.67 -1.46
N LYS A 318 20.07 3.57 -0.76
CA LYS A 318 20.59 2.34 -1.37
C LYS A 318 19.49 1.64 -2.17
N LEU A 319 19.76 1.34 -3.43
CA LEU A 319 18.88 0.57 -4.29
C LEU A 319 19.21 -0.93 -4.18
N ILE A 320 18.66 -1.60 -3.16
CA ILE A 320 18.91 -3.05 -2.91
C ILE A 320 18.57 -3.90 -4.14
N PHE A 321 17.47 -3.58 -4.84
CA PHE A 321 17.11 -4.31 -6.06
C PHE A 321 18.24 -4.34 -7.10
N ALA A 322 19.00 -3.25 -7.25
CA ALA A 322 20.13 -3.21 -8.18
C ALA A 322 21.28 -4.14 -7.76
N GLU A 323 21.57 -4.17 -6.46
CA GLU A 323 22.55 -5.07 -5.87
C GLU A 323 22.14 -6.54 -6.01
N GLU A 324 20.84 -6.83 -5.87
CA GLU A 324 20.26 -8.17 -5.95
C GLU A 324 20.36 -8.76 -7.36
N ILE A 325 20.05 -8.00 -8.41
CA ILE A 325 20.09 -8.50 -9.80
C ILE A 325 21.46 -8.38 -10.47
N ALA A 326 22.41 -7.68 -9.85
CA ALA A 326 23.74 -7.46 -10.42
C ALA A 326 24.48 -8.76 -10.79
N PRO A 327 24.46 -9.85 -9.99
CA PRO A 327 25.10 -11.10 -10.36
C PRO A 327 24.55 -11.74 -11.64
N ASP A 328 23.22 -11.70 -11.83
CA ASP A 328 22.56 -12.25 -13.02
C ASP A 328 22.94 -11.44 -14.27
N LEU A 329 22.94 -10.10 -14.16
CA LEU A 329 23.39 -9.22 -15.24
C LEU A 329 24.88 -9.44 -15.56
N GLN A 330 25.73 -9.61 -14.55
CA GLN A 330 27.15 -9.86 -14.70
C GLN A 330 27.45 -11.19 -15.42
N ALA A 331 26.59 -12.20 -15.23
CA ALA A 331 26.71 -13.50 -15.86
C ALA A 331 26.33 -13.51 -17.36
N MET A 332 25.61 -12.49 -17.85
CA MET A 332 25.22 -12.40 -19.26
C MET A 332 26.43 -12.21 -20.19
N THR A 333 26.33 -12.67 -21.42
CA THR A 333 27.38 -12.49 -22.43
C THR A 333 26.79 -11.81 -23.65
N PHE A 334 27.39 -10.70 -24.07
CA PHE A 334 26.97 -9.94 -25.24
C PHE A 334 27.93 -10.17 -26.40
N GLU A 335 27.41 -10.24 -27.64
CA GLU A 335 28.27 -10.31 -28.83
C GLU A 335 29.03 -8.98 -29.05
N ASP A 336 28.39 -7.86 -28.68
CA ASP A 336 28.98 -6.53 -28.73
C ASP A 336 29.83 -6.26 -27.47
N ALA A 337 31.15 -6.21 -27.64
CA ALA A 337 32.09 -5.94 -26.54
C ALA A 337 31.81 -4.61 -25.82
N SER A 338 31.27 -3.61 -26.50
CA SER A 338 30.94 -2.31 -25.87
C SER A 338 29.82 -2.44 -24.83
N LEU A 339 28.89 -3.38 -25.00
CA LEU A 339 27.84 -3.64 -24.01
C LEU A 339 28.38 -4.30 -22.75
N THR A 340 29.38 -5.17 -22.92
CA THR A 340 30.08 -5.78 -21.77
C THR A 340 30.77 -4.69 -20.95
N GLU A 341 31.47 -3.76 -21.60
CA GLU A 341 32.12 -2.62 -20.92
C GLU A 341 31.10 -1.70 -20.22
N ILE A 342 29.98 -1.38 -20.89
CA ILE A 342 28.92 -0.54 -20.32
C ILE A 342 28.28 -1.21 -19.10
N ARG A 343 27.94 -2.50 -19.19
CA ARG A 343 27.38 -3.26 -18.07
C ARG A 343 28.36 -3.26 -16.89
N ASP A 344 29.61 -3.66 -17.12
CA ASP A 344 30.60 -3.76 -16.04
C ASP A 344 30.81 -2.40 -15.36
N TRP A 345 30.83 -1.31 -16.13
CA TRP A 345 30.88 0.04 -15.58
C TRP A 345 29.62 0.43 -14.80
N MET A 346 28.43 0.13 -15.32
CA MET A 346 27.15 0.39 -14.67
C MET A 346 27.02 -0.33 -13.32
N LEU A 347 27.56 -1.55 -13.22
CA LEU A 347 27.50 -2.37 -12.00
C LEU A 347 28.63 -2.07 -11.00
N ALA A 348 29.64 -1.27 -11.36
CA ALA A 348 30.81 -0.99 -10.52
C ALA A 348 30.61 0.12 -9.46
N TRP A 349 29.36 0.49 -9.15
CA TRP A 349 28.99 1.45 -8.11
C TRP A 349 28.56 0.76 -6.80
N ASP A 350 28.38 1.53 -5.74
CA ASP A 350 27.99 1.06 -4.40
C ASP A 350 26.47 0.94 -4.21
N TYR A 351 25.70 1.08 -5.29
CA TYR A 351 24.23 1.06 -5.33
C TYR A 351 23.56 2.21 -4.54
N GLN A 352 24.31 3.24 -4.13
CA GLN A 352 23.74 4.42 -3.51
C GLN A 352 23.33 5.44 -4.56
N LEU A 353 22.06 5.86 -4.55
CA LEU A 353 21.47 6.81 -5.50
C LEU A 353 21.96 8.27 -5.28
N HIS A 354 23.26 8.47 -5.10
CA HIS A 354 23.88 9.78 -4.93
C HIS A 354 23.59 10.69 -6.13
N MET A 355 23.39 11.99 -5.86
CA MET A 355 23.04 12.98 -6.89
C MET A 355 24.10 13.10 -8.00
N ASP A 356 25.33 12.73 -7.72
CA ASP A 356 26.49 12.79 -8.62
C ASP A 356 26.93 11.42 -9.16
N SER A 357 26.12 10.36 -8.98
CA SER A 357 26.43 9.02 -9.49
C SER A 357 25.87 8.80 -10.90
N PRO A 358 26.72 8.80 -11.96
CA PRO A 358 26.24 8.54 -13.31
C PRO A 358 25.89 7.06 -13.53
N GLN A 359 26.51 6.13 -12.79
CA GLN A 359 26.11 4.72 -12.77
C GLN A 359 24.69 4.53 -12.24
N ALA A 360 24.32 5.28 -11.19
CA ALA A 360 22.96 5.29 -10.67
C ALA A 360 21.94 5.69 -11.74
N ALA A 361 22.21 6.80 -12.41
CA ALA A 361 21.35 7.33 -13.46
C ALA A 361 21.21 6.33 -14.62
N LEU A 362 22.33 5.72 -15.03
CA LEU A 362 22.30 4.71 -16.08
C LEU A 362 21.51 3.46 -15.65
N PHE A 363 21.72 2.95 -14.44
CA PHE A 363 21.01 1.77 -13.95
C PHE A 363 19.49 2.00 -13.88
N VAL A 364 19.04 3.14 -13.35
CA VAL A 364 17.60 3.45 -13.24
C VAL A 364 16.97 3.58 -14.64
N ALA A 365 17.66 4.23 -15.59
CA ALA A 365 17.20 4.32 -16.97
C ALA A 365 17.17 2.93 -17.64
N PHE A 366 18.19 2.11 -17.43
CA PHE A 366 18.24 0.73 -17.89
C PHE A 366 17.08 -0.10 -17.34
N TRP A 367 16.83 -0.02 -16.03
CA TRP A 367 15.75 -0.74 -15.37
C TRP A 367 14.37 -0.40 -15.96
N GLN A 368 14.08 0.89 -16.16
CA GLN A 368 12.82 1.30 -16.80
C GLN A 368 12.66 0.69 -18.19
N ARG A 369 13.74 0.65 -18.98
CA ARG A 369 13.72 0.06 -20.33
C ARG A 369 13.64 -1.46 -20.31
N LEU A 370 14.28 -2.11 -19.35
CA LEU A 370 14.19 -3.56 -19.18
C LEU A 370 12.78 -3.96 -18.80
N ALA A 371 12.19 -3.29 -17.80
CA ALA A 371 10.80 -3.52 -17.43
C ALA A 371 9.86 -3.28 -18.62
N GLN A 372 10.08 -2.22 -19.40
CA GLN A 372 9.32 -1.97 -20.62
C GLN A 372 9.44 -3.13 -21.62
N ALA A 373 10.66 -3.57 -21.93
CA ALA A 373 10.91 -4.62 -22.92
C ALA A 373 10.38 -5.99 -22.51
N VAL A 374 10.23 -6.25 -21.21
CA VAL A 374 9.79 -7.55 -20.67
C VAL A 374 8.28 -7.61 -20.45
N TYR A 375 7.60 -6.49 -20.21
CA TYR A 375 6.20 -6.50 -19.77
C TYR A 375 5.20 -5.83 -20.74
N ASP A 376 5.66 -4.98 -21.69
CA ASP A 376 4.75 -4.19 -22.53
C ASP A 376 3.85 -5.04 -23.41
N ASP A 377 4.43 -6.03 -24.08
CA ASP A 377 3.76 -6.78 -25.13
C ASP A 377 2.68 -7.70 -24.58
N GLN A 378 2.84 -8.21 -23.34
CA GLN A 378 1.85 -9.07 -22.72
C GLN A 378 0.80 -8.30 -21.89
N THR A 379 1.14 -7.12 -21.37
CA THR A 379 0.29 -6.43 -20.38
C THR A 379 -0.38 -5.16 -20.90
N GLY A 380 0.23 -4.44 -21.85
CA GLY A 380 -0.25 -3.13 -22.31
C GLY A 380 -0.27 -2.04 -21.24
N PHE A 381 0.38 -2.24 -20.08
CA PHE A 381 0.43 -1.27 -18.97
C PHE A 381 1.72 -0.45 -18.97
N GLU A 382 1.58 0.88 -18.92
CA GLU A 382 2.71 1.83 -18.93
C GLU A 382 3.22 2.25 -17.54
N ASN A 383 3.14 1.37 -16.52
CA ASN A 383 3.62 1.68 -15.17
C ASN A 383 4.86 0.84 -14.81
N TYR A 384 6.05 1.42 -14.98
CA TYR A 384 7.33 0.72 -14.82
C TYR A 384 8.05 1.07 -13.52
N GLY A 385 8.70 0.05 -12.93
CA GLY A 385 9.46 0.18 -11.69
C GLY A 385 8.62 -0.02 -10.43
N SER A 386 7.46 -0.67 -10.54
CA SER A 386 6.69 -1.08 -9.36
C SER A 386 7.41 -2.19 -8.58
N GLY A 387 7.10 -2.31 -7.28
CA GLY A 387 7.63 -3.41 -6.46
C GLY A 387 7.27 -4.80 -6.98
N SER A 388 6.09 -4.95 -7.59
CA SER A 388 5.67 -6.21 -8.23
C SER A 388 6.56 -6.58 -9.41
N GLN A 389 6.97 -5.60 -10.23
CA GLN A 389 7.89 -5.82 -11.35
C GLN A 389 9.32 -6.14 -10.89
N MET A 390 9.77 -5.54 -9.78
CA MET A 390 11.05 -5.89 -9.16
C MET A 390 11.04 -7.36 -8.71
N TRP A 391 9.97 -7.77 -8.02
CA TRP A 391 9.79 -9.15 -7.58
C TRP A 391 9.69 -10.14 -8.74
N SER A 392 8.87 -9.86 -9.75
CA SER A 392 8.78 -10.73 -10.91
C SER A 392 10.11 -10.78 -11.68
N MET A 393 10.85 -9.68 -11.79
CA MET A 393 12.15 -9.68 -12.47
C MET A 393 13.18 -10.57 -11.77
N VAL A 394 13.28 -10.51 -10.44
CA VAL A 394 14.20 -11.39 -9.69
C VAL A 394 13.88 -12.86 -9.93
N ASN A 395 12.59 -13.23 -9.99
CA ASN A 395 12.19 -14.59 -10.31
C ASN A 395 12.47 -14.96 -11.79
N LEU A 396 12.15 -14.07 -12.73
CA LEU A 396 12.36 -14.29 -14.16
C LEU A 396 13.83 -14.50 -14.51
N LEU A 397 14.75 -13.80 -13.84
CA LEU A 397 16.20 -13.97 -14.03
C LEU A 397 16.67 -15.39 -13.66
N GLN A 398 15.95 -16.08 -12.78
CA GLN A 398 16.19 -17.48 -12.43
C GLN A 398 15.49 -18.48 -13.38
N GLU A 399 14.65 -17.98 -14.28
CA GLU A 399 13.87 -18.77 -15.25
C GLU A 399 14.14 -18.30 -16.69
N PRO A 400 15.33 -18.59 -17.27
CA PRO A 400 15.74 -18.05 -18.56
C PRO A 400 14.88 -18.54 -19.74
N ASP A 401 14.15 -19.65 -19.58
CA ASP A 401 13.25 -20.22 -20.59
C ASP A 401 11.78 -19.74 -20.40
N ASN A 402 11.55 -18.77 -19.52
CA ASN A 402 10.21 -18.25 -19.26
C ASN A 402 9.67 -17.44 -20.46
N ALA A 403 8.40 -17.64 -20.81
CA ALA A 403 7.73 -16.97 -21.93
C ALA A 403 7.66 -15.44 -21.80
N TRP A 404 7.84 -14.88 -20.61
CA TRP A 404 7.95 -13.42 -20.41
C TRP A 404 9.24 -12.82 -21.01
N TRP A 405 10.21 -13.65 -21.38
CA TRP A 405 11.40 -13.21 -22.11
C TRP A 405 11.17 -13.10 -23.63
N ASP A 406 10.02 -13.57 -24.13
CA ASP A 406 9.65 -13.55 -25.54
C ASP A 406 8.79 -12.32 -25.86
N ASP A 407 9.16 -11.59 -26.92
CA ASP A 407 8.35 -10.47 -27.41
C ASP A 407 7.27 -11.02 -28.34
N THR A 408 6.04 -11.07 -27.83
CA THR A 408 4.89 -11.65 -28.54
C THR A 408 4.52 -10.87 -29.82
N THR A 409 5.12 -9.70 -30.07
CA THR A 409 4.93 -8.93 -31.30
C THR A 409 5.89 -9.32 -32.42
N THR A 410 6.98 -10.03 -32.11
CA THR A 410 7.95 -10.49 -33.12
C THR A 410 7.63 -11.89 -33.62
N ALA A 411 7.04 -11.96 -34.82
CA ALA A 411 6.72 -13.23 -35.45
C ALA A 411 7.98 -14.06 -35.76
N ASP A 412 7.91 -15.36 -35.48
CA ASP A 412 8.93 -16.38 -35.78
C ASP A 412 10.32 -16.16 -35.15
N VAL A 413 10.39 -15.33 -34.11
CA VAL A 413 11.58 -15.12 -33.26
C VAL A 413 11.19 -15.45 -31.83
N THR A 414 12.07 -16.12 -31.08
CA THR A 414 11.94 -16.24 -29.63
C THR A 414 13.14 -15.55 -28.99
N GLU A 415 12.89 -14.45 -28.29
CA GLU A 415 13.94 -13.71 -27.61
C GLU A 415 14.46 -14.45 -26.38
N THR A 416 15.76 -14.32 -26.16
CA THR A 416 16.43 -14.71 -24.92
C THR A 416 16.48 -13.54 -23.95
N PRO A 417 16.68 -13.78 -22.64
CA PRO A 417 16.89 -12.72 -21.66
C PRO A 417 17.99 -11.74 -22.07
N THR A 418 19.09 -12.25 -22.64
CA THR A 418 20.19 -11.42 -23.15
C THR A 418 19.72 -10.50 -24.28
N GLN A 419 18.92 -11.00 -25.22
CA GLN A 419 18.39 -10.19 -26.33
C GLN A 419 17.44 -9.09 -25.84
N LEU A 420 16.59 -9.35 -24.84
CA LEU A 420 15.74 -8.30 -24.26
C LEU A 420 16.56 -7.26 -23.47
N VAL A 421 17.57 -7.70 -22.72
CA VAL A 421 18.53 -6.79 -22.06
C VAL A 421 19.28 -5.93 -23.08
N GLU A 422 19.65 -6.50 -24.23
CA GLU A 422 20.21 -5.73 -25.34
C GLU A 422 19.20 -4.77 -25.99
N ARG A 423 17.90 -5.07 -25.99
CA ARG A 423 16.86 -4.15 -26.48
C ARG A 423 16.62 -2.99 -25.52
N ALA A 424 16.83 -3.21 -24.22
CA ALA A 424 16.75 -2.19 -23.17
C ALA A 424 17.85 -1.10 -23.26
N ARG A 425 18.67 -1.09 -24.33
CA ARG A 425 19.58 0.00 -24.67
C ARG A 425 18.84 1.34 -24.63
N ALA A 426 19.40 2.30 -23.90
CA ALA A 426 19.05 3.70 -24.09
C ALA A 426 19.39 4.09 -25.54
N ARG A 427 18.38 4.22 -26.42
CA ARG A 427 18.56 4.83 -27.74
C ARG A 427 19.00 6.29 -27.52
N ARG A 428 20.32 6.50 -27.53
CA ARG A 428 21.05 7.77 -27.32
C ARG A 428 21.03 8.31 -25.88
N LEU A 429 22.15 8.14 -25.18
CA LEU A 429 22.73 9.21 -24.37
C LEU A 429 23.63 10.07 -25.26
#